data_AF-A0A839GFG5-F1
#
_entry.id   AF-A0A839GFG5-F1
#
_cell.length_a   1.000
_cell.length_b   1.000
_cell.length_c   1.000
_cell.angle_alpha   90.00
_cell.angle_beta   90.00
_cell.angle_gamma   90.00
#
_symmetry.space_group_name_H-M   'P 1'
#
loop_
_entity.id
_entity.type
_entity.pdbx_description
1 polymer ?
#
loop_
_entity_poly.entity_id
_entity_poly.type
_entity_poly.pdbx_seq_one_letter_code
_entity_poly.pdbx_strand_id
1 'polypeptide(L)'
;MSEELKQCPNCSSPYGYATGADTYACPECGNEWNQAELAEEGVLKVVDANGNVLQNGDSVVVIKDLPVKGAPKPVKAGTKVKNIRLTDGDHNIDCKIDGFGSMALKSEFVRKA
;
A
#
# COMPACT_ATOMS: atom_id res chain seq x y z
N MET A 1 -14.49 -20.38 -25.77
CA MET A 1 -13.55 -19.23 -25.71
C MET A 1 -14.20 -18.26 -24.76
N SER A 2 -13.75 -18.26 -23.50
CA SER A 2 -14.36 -17.45 -22.45
C SER A 2 -13.85 -16.02 -22.60
N GLU A 3 -14.66 -15.15 -23.19
CA GLU A 3 -14.41 -13.72 -23.19
C GLU A 3 -14.38 -13.26 -21.73
N GLU A 4 -13.22 -12.81 -21.27
CA GLU A 4 -12.99 -12.27 -19.92
C GLU A 4 -13.68 -10.90 -19.80
N LEU A 5 -15.01 -10.91 -19.79
CA LEU A 5 -15.85 -9.74 -19.66
C LEU A 5 -15.78 -9.25 -18.21
N LYS A 6 -15.42 -7.97 -18.03
CA LYS A 6 -15.34 -7.35 -16.71
C LYS A 6 -16.49 -6.39 -16.46
N GLN A 7 -16.99 -6.42 -15.24
CA GLN A 7 -18.01 -5.50 -14.77
C GLN A 7 -17.48 -4.07 -14.80
N CYS A 8 -18.24 -3.17 -15.42
CA CYS A 8 -17.92 -1.74 -15.44
C CYS A 8 -18.14 -1.14 -14.04
N PRO A 9 -17.17 -0.39 -13.48
CA PRO A 9 -17.30 0.25 -12.17
C PRO A 9 -18.33 1.39 -12.12
N ASN A 10 -18.77 1.91 -13.27
CA ASN A 10 -19.70 3.05 -13.33
C ASN A 10 -21.17 2.64 -13.52
N CYS A 11 -21.44 1.65 -14.38
CA CYS A 11 -22.81 1.25 -14.73
C CYS A 11 -23.17 -0.18 -14.30
N SER A 12 -22.25 -0.89 -13.62
CA SER A 12 -22.40 -2.31 -13.23
C SER A 12 -22.76 -3.24 -14.40
N SER A 13 -22.54 -2.81 -15.64
CA SER A 13 -22.79 -3.63 -16.82
C SER A 13 -21.76 -4.75 -16.89
N PRO A 14 -22.19 -6.01 -17.11
CA PRO A 14 -21.28 -7.17 -17.16
C PRO A 14 -20.48 -7.26 -18.47
N TYR A 15 -20.65 -6.32 -19.40
CA TYR A 15 -20.14 -6.39 -20.77
C TYR A 15 -18.96 -5.46 -21.06
N GLY A 16 -18.02 -5.28 -20.13
CA GLY A 16 -16.76 -4.58 -20.42
C GLY A 16 -15.86 -5.43 -21.31
N TYR A 17 -15.53 -4.94 -22.51
CA TYR A 17 -14.64 -5.63 -23.45
C TYR A 17 -13.23 -5.05 -23.40
N ALA A 18 -12.22 -5.87 -23.67
CA ALA A 18 -10.83 -5.43 -23.70
C ALA A 18 -10.56 -4.67 -25.03
N THR A 19 -10.12 -3.42 -24.92
CA THR A 19 -9.69 -2.59 -26.07
C THR A 19 -8.16 -2.62 -26.24
N GLY A 20 -7.44 -2.98 -25.18
CA GLY A 20 -5.98 -3.17 -25.14
C GLY A 20 -5.58 -4.30 -24.19
N ALA A 21 -4.29 -4.45 -23.90
CA ALA A 21 -3.78 -5.53 -23.04
C ALA A 21 -4.34 -5.46 -21.59
N ASP A 22 -4.49 -4.25 -21.05
CA ASP A 22 -4.96 -4.01 -19.68
C ASP A 22 -6.10 -2.97 -19.61
N THR A 23 -6.61 -2.52 -20.76
CA THR A 23 -7.65 -1.49 -20.85
C THR A 23 -8.97 -2.09 -21.31
N TYR A 24 -10.04 -1.80 -20.57
CA TYR A 24 -11.40 -2.23 -20.83
C TYR A 24 -12.30 -1.05 -21.14
N ALA A 25 -13.25 -1.22 -22.05
CA ALA A 25 -14.25 -0.23 -22.39
C ALA A 25 -15.67 -0.79 -22.20
N CYS A 26 -16.59 0.03 -21.70
CA CYS A 26 -18.00 -0.33 -21.58
C CYS A 26 -18.79 0.18 -22.80
N PRO A 27 -19.52 -0.69 -23.54
CA PRO A 27 -20.31 -0.30 -24.69
C PRO A 27 -21.56 0.53 -24.32
N GLU A 28 -22.05 0.39 -23.09
CA GLU A 28 -23.29 1.06 -22.62
C GLU A 28 -23.07 2.51 -22.15
N CYS A 29 -21.88 2.85 -21.64
CA CYS A 29 -21.60 4.16 -21.06
C CYS A 29 -20.35 4.85 -21.62
N GLY A 30 -19.59 4.16 -22.49
CA GLY A 30 -18.36 4.70 -23.08
C GLY A 30 -17.21 4.89 -22.07
N ASN A 31 -17.35 4.40 -20.84
CA ASN A 31 -16.29 4.49 -19.85
C ASN A 31 -15.15 3.54 -20.21
N GLU A 32 -13.92 4.03 -20.12
CA GLU A 32 -12.69 3.26 -20.29
C GLU A 32 -11.98 3.18 -18.94
N TRP A 33 -11.61 1.97 -18.52
CA TRP A 33 -10.87 1.75 -17.27
C TRP A 33 -9.74 0.76 -17.47
N ASN A 34 -8.65 0.97 -16.74
CA ASN A 34 -7.51 0.08 -16.74
C ASN A 34 -7.57 -0.89 -15.55
N GLN A 35 -7.42 -2.17 -15.83
CA GLN A 35 -7.42 -3.21 -14.81
C GLN A 35 -6.18 -3.20 -13.92
N ALA A 36 -5.01 -2.83 -14.48
CA ALA A 36 -3.80 -2.68 -13.69
C ALA A 36 -3.95 -1.55 -12.67
N GLU A 37 -4.64 -0.46 -13.03
CA GLU A 37 -4.92 0.64 -12.09
C GLU A 37 -5.95 0.25 -11.01
N LEU A 38 -7.01 -0.48 -11.37
CA LEU A 38 -7.96 -1.03 -10.39
C LEU A 38 -7.31 -2.04 -9.42
N ALA A 39 -6.30 -2.78 -9.87
CA ALA A 39 -5.53 -3.66 -9.01
C ALA A 39 -4.59 -2.87 -8.06
N GLU A 40 -4.13 -1.68 -8.46
CA GLU A 40 -3.32 -0.79 -7.62
C GLU A 40 -4.14 0.08 -6.65
N GLU A 41 -5.39 0.43 -6.98
CA GLU A 41 -6.26 1.25 -6.10
C GLU A 41 -6.72 0.53 -4.83
N GLY A 42 -6.62 -0.81 -4.79
CA GLY A 42 -6.83 -1.59 -3.57
C GLY A 42 -5.65 -1.61 -2.60
N VAL A 43 -4.49 -1.04 -2.99
CA VAL A 43 -3.32 -0.93 -2.13
C VAL A 43 -3.36 0.42 -1.46
N LEU A 44 -3.63 0.42 -0.15
CA LEU A 44 -3.43 1.58 0.73
C LEU A 44 -2.08 2.25 0.39
N LYS A 45 -2.13 3.38 -0.32
CA LYS A 45 -0.94 4.15 -0.73
C LYS A 45 -0.38 4.85 0.50
N VAL A 46 0.31 4.10 1.35
CA VAL A 46 1.04 4.66 2.48
C VAL A 46 2.32 5.26 1.94
N VAL A 47 2.36 6.59 1.94
CA VAL A 47 3.55 7.35 1.59
C VAL A 47 4.41 7.60 2.81
N ASP A 48 5.69 7.41 2.59
CA ASP A 48 6.75 7.61 3.54
C ASP A 48 7.14 9.10 3.69
N ALA A 49 7.97 9.46 4.68
CA ALA A 49 8.43 10.84 4.89
C ALA A 49 9.09 11.50 3.66
N ASN A 50 9.66 10.71 2.75
CA ASN A 50 10.25 11.22 1.49
C ASN A 50 9.29 11.16 0.29
N GLY A 51 8.01 10.82 0.49
CA GLY A 51 7.02 10.68 -0.59
C GLY A 51 7.12 9.38 -1.39
N ASN A 52 7.84 8.38 -0.88
CA ASN A 52 7.92 7.06 -1.51
C ASN A 52 6.71 6.21 -1.13
N VAL A 53 6.09 5.54 -2.10
CA VAL A 53 5.01 4.58 -1.84
C VAL A 53 5.62 3.32 -1.21
N LEU A 54 5.10 2.96 -0.04
CA LEU A 54 5.44 1.73 0.65
C LEU A 54 4.51 0.60 0.21
N GLN A 55 5.02 -0.62 0.28
CA GLN A 55 4.27 -1.84 -0.03
C GLN A 55 4.38 -2.84 1.13
N ASN A 56 3.43 -3.77 1.20
CA ASN A 56 3.51 -4.87 2.16
C ASN A 56 4.74 -5.74 1.84
N GLY A 57 5.54 -6.07 2.88
CA GLY A 57 6.79 -6.81 2.76
C GLY A 57 8.04 -5.96 2.54
N ASP A 58 7.89 -4.64 2.36
CA ASP A 58 9.01 -3.74 2.09
C ASP A 58 9.88 -3.50 3.35
N SER A 59 11.01 -2.82 3.17
CA SER A 59 11.92 -2.46 4.25
C SER A 59 11.94 -0.95 4.46
N VAL A 60 11.88 -0.52 5.71
CA VAL A 60 11.91 0.90 6.09
C VAL A 60 13.00 1.17 7.12
N VAL A 61 13.46 2.40 7.17
CA VAL A 61 14.46 2.90 8.11
C VAL A 61 13.86 4.05 8.89
N VAL A 62 13.94 3.99 10.21
CA VAL A 62 13.47 5.08 11.06
C VAL A 62 14.39 6.29 10.93
N ILE A 63 13.83 7.49 10.70
CA ILE A 63 14.62 8.72 10.50
C ILE A 63 14.87 9.52 11.79
N LYS A 64 14.07 9.30 12.84
CA LYS A 64 14.17 10.01 14.14
C LYS A 64 14.21 9.05 15.32
N ASP A 65 14.76 9.50 16.43
CA ASP A 65 14.77 8.71 17.67
C ASP A 65 13.36 8.75 18.28
N LEU A 66 12.74 7.58 18.45
CA LEU A 66 11.39 7.45 19.01
C LEU A 66 11.46 6.80 20.40
N PRO A 67 11.07 7.52 21.47
CA PRO A 67 10.92 6.92 22.78
C PRO A 67 9.68 6.03 22.82
N VAL A 68 9.89 4.76 23.11
CA VAL A 68 8.81 3.77 23.21
C VAL A 68 8.33 3.71 24.66
N LYS A 69 7.03 3.96 24.87
CA LYS A 69 6.41 3.73 26.18
C LYS A 69 6.38 2.21 26.44
N GLY A 70 7.09 1.76 27.47
CA GLY A 70 7.14 0.36 27.89
C GLY A 70 8.41 -0.40 27.52
N ALA A 71 9.33 0.21 26.76
CA ALA A 71 10.65 -0.37 26.49
C ALA A 71 11.76 0.47 27.16
N PRO A 72 12.81 -0.18 27.72
CA PRO A 72 13.90 0.53 28.40
C PRO A 72 14.83 1.28 27.43
N LYS A 73 14.74 1.02 26.12
CA LYS A 73 15.57 1.64 25.09
C LYS A 73 14.66 2.37 24.09
N PRO A 74 15.05 3.56 23.60
CA PRO A 74 14.37 4.18 22.47
C PRO A 74 14.75 3.47 21.15
N VAL A 75 13.89 3.59 20.14
CA VAL A 75 14.21 3.17 18.77
C VAL A 75 15.06 4.26 18.14
N LYS A 76 16.32 3.94 17.86
CA LYS A 76 17.27 4.91 17.31
C LYS A 76 16.99 5.22 15.85
N ALA A 77 17.27 6.46 15.46
CA ALA A 77 17.36 6.82 14.05
C ALA A 77 18.39 5.90 13.35
N GLY A 78 18.04 5.38 12.17
CA GLY A 78 18.83 4.39 11.44
C GLY A 78 18.43 2.94 11.70
N THR A 79 17.48 2.67 12.61
CA THR A 79 16.96 1.31 12.81
C THR A 79 16.23 0.85 11.54
N LYS A 80 16.74 -0.23 10.93
CA LYS A 80 16.13 -0.85 9.75
C LYS A 80 15.11 -1.88 10.19
N VAL A 81 13.89 -1.74 9.71
CA VAL A 81 12.78 -2.66 9.93
C VAL A 81 12.43 -3.33 8.61
N LYS A 82 12.34 -4.65 8.62
CA LYS A 82 12.09 -5.47 7.43
C LYS A 82 10.69 -6.07 7.52
N ASN A 83 10.09 -6.38 6.37
CA ASN A 83 8.80 -7.05 6.28
C ASN A 83 7.68 -6.23 6.96
N ILE A 84 7.52 -4.98 6.54
CA ILE A 84 6.44 -4.13 7.03
C ILE A 84 5.08 -4.58 6.51
N ARG A 85 4.03 -4.35 7.29
CA ARG A 85 2.65 -4.54 6.90
C ARG A 85 1.95 -3.19 6.91
N LEU A 86 1.29 -2.85 5.81
CA LEU A 86 0.51 -1.62 5.71
C LEU A 86 -0.87 -1.86 6.30
N THR A 87 -1.33 -0.95 7.14
CA THR A 87 -2.68 -1.01 7.71
C THR A 87 -3.36 0.35 7.59
N ASP A 88 -4.68 0.32 7.44
CA ASP A 88 -5.50 1.52 7.53
C ASP A 88 -5.69 1.89 9.02
N GLY A 89 -5.14 3.03 9.45
CA GLY A 89 -5.21 3.47 10.85
C GLY A 89 -4.32 4.68 11.15
N ASP A 90 -4.39 5.18 12.40
CA ASP A 90 -3.52 6.30 12.84
C ASP A 90 -2.02 5.92 12.72
N HIS A 91 -1.70 4.66 12.96
CA HIS A 91 -0.39 4.08 12.67
C HIS A 91 -0.50 3.24 11.40
N ASN A 92 0.11 3.72 10.32
CA ASN A 92 -0.08 3.19 8.97
C ASN A 92 0.80 1.97 8.68
N ILE A 93 1.79 1.68 9.54
CA ILE A 93 2.83 0.68 9.31
C ILE A 93 2.93 -0.21 10.55
N ASP A 94 2.48 -1.46 10.44
CA ASP A 94 2.77 -2.51 11.42
C ASP A 94 4.08 -3.20 11.06
N CYS A 95 4.96 -3.38 12.03
CA CYS A 95 6.28 -3.92 11.77
C CYS A 95 6.81 -4.68 12.98
N LYS A 96 7.77 -5.58 12.75
CA LYS A 96 8.41 -6.35 13.82
C LYS A 96 9.88 -5.96 13.92
N ILE A 97 10.27 -5.47 15.09
CA ILE A 97 11.64 -5.05 15.39
C ILE A 97 12.25 -6.05 16.37
N ASP A 98 13.45 -6.55 16.04
CA ASP A 98 14.17 -7.46 16.91
C ASP A 98 14.52 -6.77 18.25
N GLY A 99 14.16 -7.41 19.37
CA GLY A 99 14.32 -6.86 20.72
C GLY A 99 13.19 -5.94 21.23
N PHE A 100 12.28 -5.50 20.36
CA PHE A 100 11.10 -4.67 20.74
C PHE A 100 9.77 -5.38 20.49
N GLY A 101 9.72 -6.34 19.56
CA GLY A 101 8.50 -7.06 19.20
C GLY A 101 7.73 -6.41 18.05
N SER A 102 6.43 -6.69 17.97
CA SER A 102 5.53 -6.07 16.99
C SER A 102 5.17 -4.65 17.44
N MET A 103 5.34 -3.68 16.55
CA MET A 103 5.12 -2.26 16.81
C MET A 103 4.52 -1.59 15.58
N ALA A 104 3.57 -0.69 15.82
CA ALA A 104 3.02 0.17 14.80
C ALA A 104 3.77 1.52 14.77
N LEU A 105 4.14 1.96 13.58
CA LEU A 105 4.84 3.21 13.29
C LEU A 105 3.97 4.11 12.41
N LYS A 106 4.19 5.42 12.51
CA LYS A 106 3.60 6.42 11.62
C LYS A 106 4.52 6.66 10.43
N SER A 107 3.95 6.78 9.24
CA SER A 107 4.72 6.87 7.98
C SER A 107 5.60 8.13 7.88
N GLU A 108 5.28 9.17 8.65
CA GLU A 108 6.07 10.41 8.75
C GLU A 108 7.46 10.24 9.41
N PHE A 109 7.69 9.14 10.13
CA PHE A 109 8.96 8.90 10.85
C PHE A 109 9.82 7.80 10.26
N VAL A 110 9.41 7.23 9.14
CA VAL A 110 10.17 6.21 8.43
C VAL A 110 10.60 6.73 7.06
N ARG A 111 11.65 6.10 6.53
CA ARG A 111 12.05 6.17 5.15
C ARG A 111 12.08 4.82 4.45
N LYS A 112 11.71 4.72 3.17
CA LYS A 112 12.01 3.51 2.37
C LYS A 112 13.52 3.23 2.38
N ALA A 113 13.90 1.96 2.62
CA ALA A 113 15.27 1.52 2.90
C ALA A 113 16.09 1.15 1.66
#